data_AF-A0A2T4Z4J7-F1
#
_entry.id   AF-A0A2T4Z4J7-F1
#
_cell.length_a   1.000
_cell.length_b   1.000
_cell.length_c   1.000
_cell.angle_alpha   90.00
_cell.angle_beta   90.00
_cell.angle_gamma   90.00
#
_symmetry.space_group_name_H-M   'P 1'
#
loop_
_entity.id
_entity.type
_entity.pdbx_description
1 polymer ?
#
loop_
_entity_poly.entity_id
_entity_poly.type
_entity_poly.pdbx_seq_one_letter_code
_entity_poly.pdbx_strand_id
1 'polypeptide(L)'
;MFHNWILIGLLTVITYLSRIIGVEIMAGRKMSPTLRLYFQYVPIAIITALIIKQIFIPTDGQLTLSLPVLIGCLSTAIIIRITNWFLPSVAIGVMAGLFTRYFFI
;
A
#
# COMPACT_ATOMS: atom_id res chain seq x y z
N MET A 1 14.30 -30.20 -0.16
CA MET A 1 13.19 -29.65 -0.97
C MET A 1 11.83 -29.92 -0.34
N PHE A 2 11.43 -31.19 -0.10
CA PHE A 2 10.11 -31.54 0.49
C PHE A 2 9.85 -30.92 1.88
N HIS A 3 10.88 -30.83 2.73
CA HIS A 3 10.79 -30.22 4.07
C HIS A 3 10.40 -28.73 4.03
N ASN A 4 10.89 -27.98 3.03
CA ASN A 4 10.60 -26.55 2.90
C ASN A 4 9.14 -26.32 2.48
N TRP A 5 8.60 -27.17 1.61
CA TRP A 5 7.19 -27.12 1.20
C TRP A 5 6.24 -27.41 2.36
N ILE A 6 6.58 -28.37 3.23
CA ILE A 6 5.83 -28.65 4.45
C ILE A 6 5.85 -27.44 5.40
N LEU A 7 7.02 -26.82 5.59
CA LEU A 7 7.15 -25.63 6.43
C LEU A 7 6.32 -24.46 5.90
N ILE A 8 6.34 -24.21 4.59
CA ILE A 8 5.52 -23.16 3.95
C ILE A 8 4.04 -23.46 4.16
N GLY A 9 3.60 -24.71 3.98
CA GLY A 9 2.22 -25.11 4.21
C GLY A 9 1.78 -24.88 5.66
N LEU A 10 2.60 -25.32 6.62
CA LEU A 10 2.32 -25.15 8.05
C LEU A 10 2.26 -23.66 8.43
N LEU A 11 3.20 -22.86 7.94
CA LEU A 11 3.28 -21.43 8.23
C LEU A 11 2.08 -20.69 7.63
N THR A 12 1.64 -21.11 6.44
CA THR A 12 0.42 -20.61 5.80
C THR A 12 -0.80 -20.88 6.68
N VAL A 13 -0.98 -22.13 7.13
CA VAL A 13 -2.11 -22.52 7.99
C VAL A 13 -2.12 -21.69 9.27
N ILE A 14 -1.01 -21.61 9.98
CA ILE A 14 -0.91 -20.86 11.25
C ILE A 14 -1.21 -19.37 11.04
N THR A 15 -0.69 -18.78 9.97
CA THR A 15 -0.87 -17.35 9.67
C THR A 15 -2.34 -17.02 9.36
N TYR A 16 -2.99 -17.82 8.52
CA TYR A 16 -4.40 -17.60 8.17
C TYR A 16 -5.32 -17.90 9.34
N LEU A 17 -5.04 -18.96 10.12
CA LEU A 17 -5.85 -19.32 11.28
C LEU A 17 -5.82 -18.22 12.35
N SER A 18 -4.64 -17.67 12.65
CA SER A 18 -4.50 -16.53 13.57
C SER A 18 -5.28 -15.30 13.10
N ARG A 19 -5.25 -15.01 11.79
CA ARG A 19 -6.03 -13.90 11.21
C ARG A 19 -7.54 -14.12 11.30
N ILE A 20 -8.02 -15.32 10.98
CA ILE A 20 -9.45 -15.62 11.01
C ILE A 20 -10.00 -15.48 12.43
N ILE A 21 -9.30 -16.04 13.42
CA ILE A 21 -9.67 -15.91 14.84
C ILE A 21 -9.70 -14.43 15.26
N GLY A 22 -8.67 -13.65 14.89
CA GLY A 22 -8.63 -12.22 15.20
C GLY A 22 -9.77 -11.42 14.57
N VAL A 23 -10.14 -11.74 13.33
CA VAL A 23 -11.23 -11.08 12.61
C VAL A 23 -12.59 -11.48 13.18
N GLU A 24 -12.85 -12.75 13.46
CA GLU A 24 -14.13 -13.22 14.03
C GLU A 24 -14.39 -12.62 15.42
N ILE A 25 -13.38 -12.59 16.29
CA ILE A 25 -13.49 -11.99 17.63
C ILE A 25 -13.85 -10.50 17.54
N MET A 26 -13.32 -9.80 16.53
CA MET A 26 -13.55 -8.37 16.35
C MET A 26 -14.82 -8.07 15.55
N ALA A 27 -15.28 -8.98 14.68
CA ALA A 27 -16.45 -8.81 13.82
C ALA A 27 -17.77 -8.69 14.61
N GLY A 28 -17.87 -9.37 15.75
CA GLY A 28 -19.07 -9.34 16.61
C GLY A 28 -19.18 -8.14 17.55
N ARG A 29 -18.13 -7.30 17.69
CA ARG A 29 -18.15 -6.18 18.64
C ARG A 29 -18.52 -4.87 17.95
N LYS A 30 -19.47 -4.13 18.53
CA LYS A 30 -19.76 -2.75 18.13
C LYS A 30 -18.54 -1.89 18.41
N MET A 31 -17.86 -1.43 17.36
CA MET A 31 -16.75 -0.48 17.50
C MET A 31 -17.25 0.84 18.07
N SER A 32 -16.54 1.41 19.05
CA SER A 32 -16.82 2.76 19.52
C SER A 32 -16.60 3.77 18.37
N PRO A 33 -17.32 4.90 18.35
CA PRO A 33 -17.19 5.90 17.28
C PRO A 33 -15.74 6.40 17.12
N THR A 34 -14.98 6.49 18.22
CA THR A 34 -13.56 6.87 18.21
C THR A 34 -12.68 5.81 17.54
N LEU A 35 -12.91 4.51 17.81
CA LEU A 35 -12.15 3.42 17.18
C LEU A 35 -12.43 3.34 15.68
N ARG A 36 -13.70 3.51 15.28
CA ARG A 36 -14.10 3.51 13.87
C ARG A 36 -13.39 4.62 13.09
N LEU A 37 -13.35 5.82 13.67
CA LEU A 37 -12.67 6.97 13.08
C LEU A 37 -11.16 6.70 12.97
N TYR A 38 -10.54 6.14 14.02
CA TYR A 38 -9.13 5.74 13.99
C TYR A 38 -8.83 4.74 12.86
N PHE A 39 -9.59 3.64 12.76
CA PHE A 39 -9.40 2.63 11.71
C PHE A 39 -9.67 3.16 10.30
N GLN A 40 -10.47 4.21 10.13
CA GLN A 40 -10.66 4.87 8.83
C GLN A 40 -9.40 5.64 8.39
N TYR A 41 -8.69 6.28 9.32
CA TYR A 41 -7.50 7.09 9.01
C TYR A 41 -6.18 6.31 9.01
N VAL A 42 -6.11 5.17 9.71
CA VAL A 42 -4.88 4.35 9.78
C VAL A 42 -4.37 3.93 8.39
N PRO A 43 -5.19 3.36 7.48
CA PRO A 43 -4.71 2.97 6.15
C PRO A 43 -4.18 4.17 5.36
N ILE A 44 -4.86 5.31 5.44
CA ILE A 44 -4.47 6.55 4.75
C ILE A 44 -3.12 7.06 5.29
N ALA A 45 -2.93 7.04 6.60
CA ALA A 45 -1.68 7.43 7.24
C ALA A 45 -0.51 6.53 6.82
N ILE A 46 -0.72 5.21 6.79
CA ILE A 46 0.30 4.23 6.38
C ILE A 46 0.68 4.43 4.91
N ILE A 47 -0.31 4.56 4.01
CA ILE A 47 -0.08 4.81 2.59
C ILE A 47 0.69 6.12 2.39
N THR A 48 0.31 7.18 3.10
CA THR A 48 0.98 8.48 3.04
C THR A 48 2.44 8.38 3.47
N ALA A 49 2.72 7.70 4.60
CA ALA A 49 4.08 7.50 5.08
C ALA A 49 4.94 6.69 4.09
N LEU A 50 4.36 5.65 3.48
CA LEU A 50 5.05 4.84 2.46
C LEU A 50 5.38 5.65 1.22
N ILE A 51 4.44 6.46 0.73
CA ILE A 51 4.64 7.33 -0.44
C ILE A 51 5.73 8.37 -0.15
N ILE A 52 5.69 9.02 1.02
CA ILE A 52 6.73 9.98 1.42
C ILE A 52 8.11 9.30 1.45
N LYS A 53 8.20 8.11 2.03
CA LYS A 53 9.46 7.35 2.05
C LYS A 53 9.94 7.05 0.62
N GLN A 54 9.06 6.64 -0.27
CA GLN A 54 9.42 6.37 -1.67
C GLN A 54 9.85 7.63 -2.43
N ILE A 55 9.31 8.80 -2.11
CA ILE A 55 9.66 10.08 -2.76
C ILE A 55 11.01 10.63 -2.28
N PHE A 56 11.29 10.54 -0.98
CA PHE A 56 12.43 11.20 -0.35
C PHE A 56 13.64 10.29 -0.10
N ILE A 57 13.43 8.97 0.01
CA ILE A 57 14.48 8.01 0.37
C ILE A 57 14.34 6.73 -0.49
N PRO A 58 14.65 6.81 -1.80
CA PRO A 58 14.37 5.72 -2.73
C PRO A 58 15.24 4.48 -2.50
N THR A 59 16.51 4.60 -2.07
CA THR A 59 17.39 3.42 -1.97
C THR A 59 18.50 3.49 -0.92
N ASP A 60 19.28 4.58 -0.83
CA ASP A 60 20.58 4.56 -0.12
C ASP A 60 20.75 5.55 1.05
N GLY A 61 19.64 5.95 1.69
CA GLY A 61 19.69 6.89 2.83
C GLY A 61 20.13 8.32 2.47
N GLN A 62 20.40 8.58 1.18
CA GLN A 62 20.61 9.93 0.66
C GLN A 62 19.26 10.57 0.33
N LEU A 63 19.04 11.79 0.83
CA LEU A 63 17.89 12.64 0.49
C LEU A 63 17.98 13.00 -0.99
N THR A 64 17.45 12.12 -1.84
CA THR A 64 17.35 12.32 -3.27
C THR A 64 15.87 12.29 -3.62
N LEU A 65 15.40 13.39 -4.21
CA LEU A 65 14.02 13.49 -4.65
C LEU A 65 13.84 12.64 -5.89
N SER A 66 13.08 11.55 -5.78
CA SER A 66 12.74 10.74 -6.95
C SER A 66 11.60 11.41 -7.73
N LEU A 67 11.98 12.27 -8.68
CA LEU A 67 11.06 12.92 -9.63
C LEU A 67 10.08 11.94 -10.31
N PRO A 68 10.48 10.71 -10.72
CA PRO A 68 9.55 9.76 -11.35
C PRO A 68 8.39 9.33 -10.43
N VAL A 69 8.69 9.09 -9.14
CA VAL A 69 7.67 8.69 -8.15
C VAL A 69 6.74 9.86 -7.86
N LEU A 70 7.27 11.08 -7.74
CA LEU A 70 6.47 12.27 -7.53
C LEU A 70 5.48 12.51 -8.68
N ILE A 71 5.94 12.37 -9.93
CA ILE A 71 5.08 12.53 -11.12
C ILE A 71 4.04 11.39 -11.20
N GLY A 72 4.43 10.16 -10.87
CA GLY A 72 3.50 9.02 -10.74
C GLY A 72 2.39 9.26 -9.71
N CYS A 73 2.74 9.81 -8.54
CA CYS A 73 1.78 10.15 -7.48
C CYS A 73 0.87 11.34 -7.84
N LEU A 74 1.42 12.38 -8.48
CA LEU A 74 0.63 13.54 -8.91
C LEU A 74 -0.36 13.17 -10.01
N SER A 75 0.08 12.39 -11.01
CA SER A 75 -0.79 11.92 -12.08
C SER A 75 -1.92 11.04 -11.57
N THR A 76 -1.64 10.10 -10.66
CA THR A 76 -2.71 9.32 -9.98
C THR A 76 -3.66 10.21 -9.20
N ALA A 77 -3.17 11.16 -8.42
CA ALA A 77 -4.02 12.06 -7.63
C ALA A 77 -4.97 12.88 -8.52
N ILE A 78 -4.48 13.39 -9.65
CA ILE A 78 -5.27 14.16 -10.61
C ILE A 78 -6.35 13.28 -11.25
N ILE A 79 -5.98 12.07 -11.69
CA ILE A 79 -6.91 11.18 -12.38
C ILE A 79 -7.97 10.63 -11.43
N ILE A 80 -7.61 10.32 -10.18
CA ILE A 80 -8.58 9.85 -9.18
C ILE A 80 -9.64 10.91 -8.89
N ARG A 81 -9.24 12.18 -8.86
CA ARG A 81 -10.14 13.33 -8.64
C ARG A 81 -11.12 13.53 -9.79
N ILE A 82 -10.75 13.14 -11.01
CA ILE A 82 -11.59 13.31 -12.21
C ILE A 82 -12.48 12.08 -12.43
N THR A 83 -11.91 10.87 -12.37
CA THR A 83 -12.60 9.64 -12.78
C THR A 83 -13.42 9.01 -11.65
N ASN A 84 -13.12 9.27 -10.37
CA ASN A 84 -13.70 8.58 -9.20
C ASN A 84 -13.54 7.04 -9.22
N TRP A 85 -12.78 6.47 -10.16
CA TRP A 85 -12.54 5.03 -10.30
C TRP A 85 -11.11 4.72 -9.91
N PHE A 86 -10.93 3.91 -8.86
CA PHE A 86 -9.64 3.64 -8.24
C PHE A 86 -8.68 2.87 -9.16
N LEU A 87 -9.13 1.74 -9.72
CA LEU A 87 -8.32 0.85 -10.54
C LEU A 87 -7.68 1.51 -11.77
N PRO A 88 -8.44 2.19 -12.66
CA PRO A 88 -7.85 2.80 -13.85
C PRO A 88 -6.94 3.98 -13.51
N SER A 89 -7.24 4.73 -12.43
CA SER A 89 -6.37 5.81 -11.97
C SER A 89 -4.99 5.32 -11.54
N VAL A 90 -4.96 4.26 -10.73
CA VAL A 90 -3.70 3.63 -10.29
C VAL A 90 -2.89 3.11 -11.47
N ALA A 91 -3.55 2.47 -12.44
CA ALA A 91 -2.87 1.99 -13.65
C ALA A 91 -2.19 3.13 -14.43
N ILE A 92 -2.86 4.26 -14.61
CA ILE A 92 -2.30 5.40 -15.36
C ILE A 92 -1.13 6.05 -14.60
N GLY A 93 -1.21 6.20 -13.27
CA GLY A 93 -0.08 6.75 -12.51
C GLY A 93 1.13 5.82 -12.44
N VAL A 94 0.92 4.50 -12.41
CA VAL A 94 2.02 3.52 -12.54
C VAL A 94 2.66 3.62 -13.92
N MET A 95 1.85 3.73 -14.99
CA MET A 95 2.37 3.93 -16.34
C MET A 95 3.15 5.24 -16.46
N ALA A 96 2.65 6.35 -15.93
CA ALA A 96 3.34 7.65 -15.94
C ALA A 96 4.64 7.65 -15.12
N GLY A 97 4.64 7.00 -13.95
CA GLY A 97 5.83 6.82 -13.12
C GLY A 97 6.89 5.94 -13.78
N LEU A 98 6.47 4.89 -14.50
CA LEU A 98 7.38 4.05 -15.30
C LEU A 98 7.94 4.81 -16.51
N PHE A 99 7.09 5.59 -17.20
CA PHE A 99 7.50 6.37 -18.35
C PHE A 99 8.57 7.41 -17.99
N THR A 100 8.37 8.12 -16.88
CA THR A 100 9.32 9.11 -16.38
C THR A 100 10.61 8.47 -15.87
N ARG A 101 10.54 7.27 -15.30
CA ARG A 101 11.74 6.50 -14.91
C ARG A 101 12.54 6.02 -16.13
N TYR A 102 11.89 5.68 -17.24
CA TYR A 102 12.56 5.21 -18.45
C TYR A 102 13.14 6.36 -19.31
N PHE A 103 12.57 7.56 -19.23
CA PHE A 103 13.00 8.72 -20.03
C PHE A 103 14.03 9.62 -19.31
N PHE A 104 14.18 9.49 -17.98
CA PHE A 104 15.03 10.37 -17.15
C PHE A 104 16.25 9.65 -16.54
N ILE A 105 16.47 8.37 -16.88
CA ILE A 105 17.65 7.56 -16.52
C ILE A 105 18.34 7.11 -17.81
#